data_AF-A0A9P7FQM0-F1
#
_entry.id   AF-A0A9P7FQM0-F1
#
_cell.length_a   1.000
_cell.length_b   1.000
_cell.length_c   1.000
_cell.angle_alpha   90.00
_cell.angle_beta   90.00
_cell.angle_gamma   90.00
#
_symmetry.space_group_name_H-M   'P 1'
#
loop_
_entity.id
_entity.type
_entity.pdbx_description
1 polymer ?
#
loop_
_entity_poly.entity_id
_entity_poly.type
_entity_poly.pdbx_seq_one_letter_code
_entity_poly.pdbx_strand_id
1 'polypeptide(L)'
;TCVQAVKEAYDEATDKVDDVKVTELLTERGLIKDKRAMPFVQAFKKRMSQFGAQIAFRRTLPFSEGQVLREILPYLKKSLGLVDVEVLSVEEARQNEGGAGYSKNIIDSSEPGSPAFEYRNV
;
A
#
# COMPACT_ATOMS: atom_id res chain seq x y z
N THR A 1 7.52 -14.25 0.07
CA THR A 1 7.31 -13.00 -0.69
C THR A 1 8.58 -12.16 -0.64
N CYS A 2 8.76 -11.19 -1.57
CA CYS A 2 9.96 -10.32 -1.56
C CYS A 2 10.09 -9.51 -0.27
N VAL A 3 8.98 -9.02 0.29
CA VAL A 3 8.97 -8.29 1.58
C VAL A 3 9.48 -9.17 2.72
N GLN A 4 9.05 -10.44 2.75
CA GLN A 4 9.49 -11.37 3.79
C GLN A 4 10.99 -11.68 3.68
N ALA A 5 11.55 -11.72 2.46
CA ALA A 5 13.00 -11.88 2.27
C ALA A 5 13.77 -10.65 2.77
N VAL A 6 13.27 -9.44 2.51
CA VAL A 6 13.85 -8.20 3.04
C VAL A 6 13.77 -8.15 4.57
N LYS A 7 12.67 -8.62 5.16
CA LYS A 7 12.48 -8.65 6.62
C LYS A 7 13.44 -9.61 7.31
N GLU A 8 13.71 -10.77 6.72
CA GLU A 8 14.65 -11.76 7.27
C GLU A 8 16.12 -11.36 7.09
N ALA A 9 16.40 -10.50 6.11
CA ALA A 9 17.72 -9.92 5.88
C ALA A 9 17.92 -8.56 6.56
N TYR A 10 16.91 -8.06 7.28
CA TYR A 10 16.98 -6.79 8.00
C TYR A 10 17.52 -7.02 9.42
N ASP A 11 18.48 -6.19 9.80
CA ASP A 11 19.05 -6.14 11.14
C ASP A 11 18.50 -4.92 11.89
N GLU A 12 17.72 -5.19 12.95
CA GLU A 12 17.13 -4.15 13.82
C GLU A 12 18.17 -3.34 14.59
N ALA A 13 19.34 -3.90 14.88
CA ALA A 13 20.38 -3.21 15.64
C ALA A 13 21.15 -2.20 14.79
N THR A 14 21.29 -2.48 13.48
CA THR A 14 22.05 -1.62 12.57
C THR A 14 21.18 -0.83 11.58
N ASP A 15 19.87 -1.05 11.59
CA ASP A 15 18.86 -0.47 10.67
C ASP A 15 19.28 -0.65 9.20
N LYS A 16 19.82 -1.83 8.87
CA LYS A 16 20.36 -2.17 7.54
C LYS A 16 19.80 -3.49 7.03
N VAL A 17 19.71 -3.58 5.71
CA VAL A 17 19.32 -4.80 5.00
C VAL A 17 20.56 -5.38 4.34
N ASP A 18 20.82 -6.67 4.57
CA ASP A 18 21.89 -7.42 3.92
C ASP A 18 21.48 -7.84 2.49
N ASP A 19 22.07 -7.18 1.49
CA ASP A 19 21.79 -7.43 0.08
C ASP A 19 22.19 -8.85 -0.39
N VAL A 20 23.23 -9.44 0.20
CA VAL A 20 23.68 -10.80 -0.14
C VAL A 20 22.62 -11.79 0.34
N LYS A 21 22.22 -11.65 1.61
CA LYS A 21 21.19 -12.50 2.22
C LYS A 21 19.83 -12.36 1.53
N VAL A 22 19.43 -11.15 1.09
CA VAL A 22 18.20 -10.98 0.29
C VAL A 22 18.29 -11.76 -1.02
N THR A 23 19.43 -11.71 -1.71
CA THR A 23 19.63 -12.39 -3.00
C THR A 23 19.58 -13.91 -2.85
N GLU A 24 20.19 -14.44 -1.79
CA GLU A 24 20.13 -15.86 -1.42
C GLU A 24 18.68 -16.30 -1.16
N LEU A 25 17.96 -15.58 -0.29
CA LEU A 25 16.55 -15.87 0.03
C LEU A 25 15.63 -15.77 -1.19
N LEU A 26 15.86 -14.81 -2.10
CA LEU A 26 15.11 -14.71 -3.35
C LEU A 26 15.41 -15.86 -4.31
N THR A 27 16.63 -16.39 -4.29
CA THR A 27 17.06 -17.53 -5.10
C THR A 27 16.45 -18.83 -4.59
N GLU A 28 16.53 -19.08 -3.27
CA GLU A 28 15.90 -20.23 -2.61
C GLU A 28 14.39 -20.28 -2.85
N ARG A 29 13.73 -19.12 -2.82
CA ARG A 29 12.28 -18.98 -3.04
C ARG A 29 11.88 -19.01 -4.52
N GLY A 30 12.85 -19.14 -5.43
CA GLY A 30 12.61 -19.10 -6.89
C GLY A 30 12.11 -17.76 -7.43
N LEU A 31 12.10 -16.71 -6.60
CA LEU A 31 11.60 -15.37 -6.93
C LEU A 31 12.60 -14.56 -7.75
N ILE A 32 13.89 -14.93 -7.72
CA ILE A 32 14.95 -14.27 -8.51
C ILE A 32 14.72 -14.38 -10.03
N LYS A 33 13.88 -15.34 -10.47
CA LYS A 33 13.48 -15.50 -11.88
C LYS A 33 12.51 -14.39 -12.33
N ASP A 34 11.80 -13.74 -11.41
CA ASP A 34 10.98 -12.58 -11.71
C ASP A 34 11.88 -11.33 -11.80
N LYS A 35 11.98 -10.76 -13.02
CA LYS A 35 12.76 -9.54 -13.27
C LYS A 35 12.30 -8.34 -12.44
N ARG A 36 11.10 -8.38 -11.86
CA ARG A 36 10.55 -7.32 -11.00
C ARG A 36 11.01 -7.45 -9.54
N ALA A 37 11.52 -8.61 -9.12
CA ALA A 37 11.89 -8.84 -7.73
C ALA A 37 13.02 -7.91 -7.25
N MET A 38 14.09 -7.77 -8.04
CA MET A 38 15.23 -6.90 -7.68
C MET A 38 14.89 -5.41 -7.70
N PRO A 39 14.21 -4.86 -8.73
CA PRO A 39 13.71 -3.48 -8.69
C PRO A 39 12.79 -3.21 -7.50
N PHE A 40 11.93 -4.17 -7.14
CA PHE A 40 11.07 -4.06 -5.97
C PHE A 40 11.87 -3.96 -4.67
N VAL A 41 12.87 -4.81 -4.45
CA VAL A 41 13.74 -4.75 -3.26
C VAL A 41 14.45 -3.40 -3.17
N GLN A 42 14.99 -2.89 -4.27
CA GLN A 42 15.68 -1.59 -4.27
C GLN A 42 14.72 -0.44 -3.94
N ALA A 43 13.53 -0.42 -4.54
CA ALA A 43 12.48 0.55 -4.20
C ALA A 43 12.07 0.44 -2.73
N PHE A 44 11.98 -0.77 -2.19
CA PHE A 44 11.64 -1.02 -0.80
C PHE A 44 12.72 -0.52 0.17
N LYS A 45 14.00 -0.78 -0.11
CA LYS A 45 15.12 -0.21 0.68
C LYS A 45 15.13 1.31 0.65
N LYS A 46 14.85 1.92 -0.51
CA LYS A 46 14.73 3.40 -0.61
C LYS A 46 13.61 3.92 0.29
N ARG A 47 12.48 3.22 0.36
CA ARG A 47 11.37 3.57 1.27
C ARG A 47 11.78 3.41 2.74
N MET A 48 12.54 2.37 3.09
CA MET A 48 13.09 2.19 4.43
C MET A 48 14.01 3.34 4.83
N SER A 49 14.90 3.80 3.94
CA SER A 49 15.79 4.92 4.26
C SER A 49 15.05 6.26 4.41
N GLN A 50 13.89 6.41 3.77
CA GLN A 50 13.10 7.66 3.80
C GLN A 50 12.15 7.75 4.99
N PHE A 51 11.51 6.64 5.34
CA PHE A 51 10.42 6.62 6.34
C PHE A 51 10.71 5.70 7.52
N GLY A 52 11.86 5.04 7.54
CA GLY A 52 12.23 4.05 8.54
C GLY A 52 11.69 2.64 8.22
N ALA A 53 12.37 1.63 8.76
CA ALA A 53 12.04 0.23 8.55
C ALA A 53 10.61 -0.12 9.00
N GLN A 54 10.15 0.38 10.14
CA GLN A 54 8.82 0.10 10.68
C GLN A 54 7.70 0.54 9.72
N ILE A 55 7.79 1.76 9.18
CA ILE A 55 6.79 2.29 8.24
C ILE A 55 6.83 1.53 6.91
N ALA A 56 8.03 1.22 6.41
CA ALA A 56 8.21 0.46 5.18
C ALA A 56 7.66 -0.97 5.29
N PHE A 57 7.94 -1.68 6.40
CA PHE A 57 7.46 -3.05 6.63
C PHE A 57 5.96 -3.12 6.87
N ARG A 58 5.39 -2.16 7.60
CA ARG A 58 3.94 -2.09 7.79
C ARG A 58 3.19 -1.59 6.55
N ARG A 59 3.92 -1.12 5.53
CA ARG A 59 3.37 -0.48 4.32
C ARG A 59 2.39 0.65 4.65
N THR A 60 2.56 1.28 5.81
CA THR A 60 1.71 2.38 6.24
C THR A 60 2.20 3.68 5.63
N LEU A 61 1.32 4.67 5.58
CA LEU A 61 1.69 6.04 5.28
C LEU A 61 2.19 6.74 6.55
N PRO A 62 3.08 7.74 6.44
CA PRO A 62 3.53 8.54 7.58
C PRO A 62 2.48 9.55 8.06
N PHE A 63 1.28 9.54 7.47
CA PHE A 63 0.15 10.41 7.80
C PHE A 63 -1.17 9.63 7.73
N SER A 64 -2.23 10.20 8.31
CA SER A 64 -3.58 9.65 8.24
C SER A 64 -4.23 9.98 6.89
N GLU A 65 -4.21 9.03 5.96
CA GLU A 65 -4.79 9.20 4.62
C GLU A 65 -6.28 9.56 4.67
N GLY A 66 -7.06 8.85 5.49
CA GLY A 66 -8.50 9.13 5.63
C GLY A 66 -8.78 10.55 6.16
N GLN A 67 -7.91 11.09 7.04
CA GLN A 67 -8.04 12.46 7.49
C GLN A 67 -7.76 13.45 6.35
N VAL A 68 -6.64 13.27 5.64
CA VAL A 68 -6.26 14.15 4.52
C VAL A 68 -7.33 14.13 3.43
N LEU A 69 -7.84 12.95 3.07
CA LEU A 69 -8.92 12.81 2.10
C LEU A 69 -10.16 13.59 2.53
N ARG A 70 -10.58 13.47 3.80
CA ARG A 70 -11.72 14.22 4.36
C ARG A 70 -11.50 15.73 4.34
N GLU A 71 -10.28 16.21 4.56
CA GLU A 71 -9.95 17.63 4.48
C GLU A 71 -10.04 18.18 3.05
N ILE A 72 -9.66 17.39 2.03
CA ILE A 72 -9.70 17.80 0.62
C ILE A 72 -11.02 17.48 -0.10
N LEU A 73 -11.94 16.77 0.54
CA LEU A 73 -13.24 16.37 -0.03
C LEU A 73 -14.02 17.52 -0.68
N PRO A 74 -14.13 18.72 -0.08
CA PRO A 74 -14.86 19.83 -0.70
C PRO A 74 -14.27 20.26 -2.05
N TYR A 75 -12.94 20.20 -2.17
CA TYR A 75 -12.24 20.50 -3.42
C TYR A 75 -12.49 19.42 -4.47
N LEU A 76 -12.37 18.14 -4.10
CA LEU A 76 -12.64 17.02 -5.01
C LEU A 76 -14.08 17.05 -5.53
N LYS A 77 -15.04 17.24 -4.64
CA LYS A 77 -16.47 17.35 -4.96
C LYS A 77 -16.73 18.47 -5.98
N LYS A 78 -16.17 19.65 -5.76
CA LYS A 78 -16.32 20.80 -6.67
C LYS A 78 -15.60 20.59 -8.00
N SER A 79 -14.37 20.08 -7.97
CA SER A 79 -13.54 19.90 -9.17
C SER A 79 -14.07 18.80 -10.09
N LEU A 80 -14.69 17.77 -9.53
CA LEU A 80 -15.25 16.63 -10.27
C LEU A 80 -16.76 16.79 -10.56
N GLY A 81 -17.40 17.86 -10.08
CA GLY A 81 -18.82 18.12 -10.31
C GLY A 81 -19.76 17.11 -9.63
N LEU A 82 -19.33 16.52 -8.51
CA LEU A 82 -20.07 15.45 -7.85
C LEU A 82 -21.12 16.01 -6.87
N VAL A 83 -22.27 15.36 -6.81
CA VAL A 83 -23.34 15.70 -5.85
C VAL A 83 -22.98 15.26 -4.44
N ASP A 84 -22.27 14.13 -4.31
CA ASP A 84 -21.79 13.63 -3.03
C ASP A 84 -20.51 12.81 -3.16
N VAL A 85 -19.73 12.75 -2.08
CA VAL A 85 -18.47 12.00 -2.01
C VAL A 85 -18.28 11.47 -0.59
N GLU A 86 -18.12 10.15 -0.47
CA GLU A 86 -17.87 9.47 0.80
C GLU A 86 -16.45 8.88 0.81
N VAL A 87 -15.78 8.95 1.96
CA VAL A 87 -14.47 8.31 2.19
C VAL A 87 -14.68 7.27 3.28
N LEU A 88 -14.45 6.01 2.92
CA LEU A 88 -14.67 4.86 3.78
C LEU A 88 -13.37 4.09 3.99
N SER A 89 -13.19 3.54 5.18
CA SER A 89 -12.16 2.53 5.42
C SER A 89 -12.55 1.20 4.75
N VAL A 90 -11.57 0.32 4.59
CA VAL A 90 -11.81 -1.04 4.05
C VAL A 90 -12.77 -1.81 4.96
N GLU A 91 -12.66 -1.64 6.27
CA GLU A 91 -13.55 -2.26 7.25
C GLU A 91 -14.99 -1.74 7.14
N GLU A 92 -15.18 -0.43 6.97
CA GLU A 92 -16.50 0.20 6.76
C GLU A 92 -17.12 -0.24 5.43
N ALA A 93 -16.32 -0.31 4.36
CA ALA A 93 -16.78 -0.77 3.05
C ALA A 93 -17.18 -2.26 3.06
N ARG A 94 -16.46 -3.11 3.82
CA ARG A 94 -16.81 -4.54 3.96
C ARG A 94 -18.12 -4.79 4.69
N GLN A 95 -18.53 -3.91 5.60
CA GLN A 95 -19.85 -4.00 6.24
C GLN A 95 -20.99 -3.79 5.24
N ASN A 96 -20.72 -3.15 4.12
CA ASN A 96 -21.67 -2.87 3.05
C ASN A 96 -21.44 -3.75 1.80
N GLU A 97 -20.62 -4.81 1.91
CA GLU A 97 -20.27 -5.69 0.80
C GLU A 97 -21.53 -6.29 0.15
N GLY A 98 -21.62 -6.20 -1.18
CA GLY A 98 -22.79 -6.63 -1.95
C GLY A 98 -23.86 -5.55 -2.17
N GLY A 99 -23.72 -4.39 -1.53
CA GLY A 99 -24.48 -3.18 -1.86
C GLY A 99 -24.02 -2.55 -3.18
N ALA A 100 -24.86 -1.68 -3.75
CA ALA A 100 -24.54 -0.96 -4.98
C ALA A 100 -23.23 -0.16 -4.83
N GLY A 101 -22.23 -0.48 -5.66
CA GLY A 101 -20.90 0.14 -5.65
C GLY A 101 -20.00 -0.25 -4.46
N TYR A 102 -20.30 -1.35 -3.76
CA TYR A 102 -19.46 -1.97 -2.73
C TYR A 102 -19.05 -3.38 -3.18
N SER A 103 -18.33 -3.44 -4.30
CA SER A 103 -17.86 -4.73 -4.82
C SER A 103 -16.59 -5.18 -4.09
N LYS A 104 -16.48 -6.49 -3.86
CA LYS A 104 -15.30 -7.10 -3.26
C LYS A 104 -14.01 -6.73 -3.99
N ASN A 105 -14.04 -6.67 -5.32
CA ASN A 105 -12.88 -6.32 -6.14
C ASN A 105 -12.37 -4.89 -5.87
N ILE A 106 -13.27 -3.94 -5.64
CA ILE A 106 -12.90 -2.55 -5.35
C ILE A 106 -12.30 -2.45 -3.95
N ILE A 107 -12.94 -3.11 -2.97
CA ILE A 107 -12.47 -3.14 -1.59
C ILE A 107 -11.07 -3.77 -1.50
N ASP A 108 -10.88 -4.92 -2.14
CA ASP A 108 -9.63 -5.68 -2.09
C ASP A 108 -8.50 -5.05 -2.94
N SER A 109 -8.82 -4.12 -3.85
CA SER A 109 -7.80 -3.38 -4.63
C SER A 109 -7.32 -2.09 -3.97
N SER A 110 -7.94 -1.68 -2.85
CA SER A 110 -7.54 -0.49 -2.10
C SER A 110 -6.30 -0.78 -1.25
N GLU A 111 -5.24 0.00 -1.44
CA GLU A 111 -4.00 -0.09 -0.66
C GLU A 111 -3.61 1.30 -0.10
N PRO A 112 -2.93 1.40 1.06
CA PRO A 112 -2.47 2.69 1.58
C PRO A 112 -1.64 3.48 0.56
N GLY A 113 -2.10 4.69 0.22
CA GLY A 113 -1.49 5.55 -0.80
C GLY A 113 -1.92 5.25 -2.23
N SER A 114 -2.80 4.27 -2.43
CA SER A 114 -3.46 3.94 -3.70
C SER A 114 -4.93 3.57 -3.43
N PRO A 115 -5.78 4.55 -3.06
CA PRO A 115 -7.17 4.27 -2.73
C PRO A 115 -7.97 3.87 -3.98
N ALA A 116 -8.91 2.94 -3.81
CA ALA A 116 -9.88 2.60 -4.83
C ALA A 116 -11.08 3.57 -4.81
N PHE A 117 -11.71 3.79 -5.96
CA PHE A 117 -12.86 4.69 -6.11
C PHE A 117 -13.92 4.06 -7.02
N GLU A 118 -15.19 4.37 -6.74
CA GLU A 118 -16.35 3.91 -7.50
C GLU A 118 -17.27 5.11 -7.74
N TYR A 119 -17.73 5.30 -8.97
CA TYR A 119 -18.74 6.31 -9.29
C TYR A 119 -20.12 5.65 -9.38
N ARG A 120 -21.13 6.30 -8.82
CA ARG A 120 -22.52 5.81 -8.84
C ARG A 120 -23.41 6.87 -9.49
N ASN A 121 -24.39 6.41 -10.27
CA ASN A 121 -25.35 7.27 -10.97
C ASN A 121 -24.68 8.31 -11.89
N VAL A 122 -23.70 7.86 -12.67
CA VAL A 122 -23.10 8.65 -13.76
C VAL A 122 -24.00 8.67 -15.00
#